data_AF-B0R3N6-F1
#
_entry.id   AF-B0R3N6-F1
#
_cell.length_a   1.000
_cell.length_b   1.000
_cell.length_c   1.000
_cell.angle_alpha   90.00
_cell.angle_beta   90.00
_cell.angle_gamma   90.00
#
_symmetry.space_group_name_H-M   'P 1'
#
loop_
_entity.id
_entity.type
_entity.pdbx_description
1 polymer ?
#
loop_
_entity_poly.entity_id
_entity_poly.type
_entity_poly.pdbx_seq_one_letter_code
_entity_poly.pdbx_strand_id
1 'polypeptide(L)'
;MTLLSEVLLAGAGAFILLSAVVLYRVLVGPTMQDRVIGVNAIGTNIVVILALVGAATELTAALDIAIVYALLNFLMSIAISKFTVERGGVL
;
A
#
# COMPACT_ATOMS: atom_id res chain seq x y z
N MET A 1 17.60 22.03 0.90
CA MET A 1 16.88 20.83 1.38
C MET A 1 17.48 20.45 2.71
N THR A 2 16.67 20.15 3.73
CA THR A 2 17.18 19.78 5.06
C THR A 2 17.56 18.30 5.05
N LEU A 3 18.54 17.88 5.87
CA LEU A 3 18.93 16.47 6.00
C LEU A 3 17.72 15.57 6.33
N LEU A 4 16.77 16.08 7.12
CA LEU A 4 15.51 15.38 7.40
C LEU A 4 14.70 15.13 6.12
N SER A 5 14.48 16.16 5.28
CA SER A 5 13.73 16.01 4.02
C SER A 5 14.39 15.00 3.07
N GLU A 6 15.71 14.95 3.03
CA GLU A 6 16.46 13.99 2.21
C GLU A 6 16.25 12.54 2.70
N VAL A 7 16.31 12.31 4.01
CA VAL A 7 16.07 11.00 4.61
C VAL A 7 14.63 10.52 4.35
N LEU A 8 13.65 11.41 4.48
CA LEU A 8 12.24 11.08 4.23
C LEU A 8 12.01 10.70 2.76
N LEU A 9 12.57 11.45 1.81
CA LEU A 9 12.47 11.15 0.39
C LEU A 9 13.22 9.86 0.00
N ALA A 10 14.39 9.62 0.59
CA ALA A 10 15.11 8.36 0.43
C ALA A 10 14.29 7.17 0.95
N GLY A 11 13.62 7.33 2.10
CA GLY A 11 12.67 6.36 2.63
C GLY A 11 11.52 6.08 1.67
N ALA A 12 10.90 7.13 1.11
CA ALA A 12 9.84 6.98 0.10
C ALA A 12 10.36 6.21 -1.14
N GLY A 13 11.56 6.52 -1.62
CA GLY A 13 12.22 5.78 -2.70
C GLY A 13 12.42 4.29 -2.38
N ALA A 14 12.84 3.96 -1.15
CA ALA A 14 12.99 2.58 -0.71
C ALA A 14 11.65 1.82 -0.70
N PHE A 15 10.55 2.46 -0.28
CA PHE A 15 9.21 1.86 -0.33
C PHE A 15 8.69 1.69 -1.77
N ILE A 16 9.08 2.56 -2.70
CA ILE A 16 8.78 2.38 -4.13
C ILE A 16 9.49 1.14 -4.66
N LEU A 17 10.78 0.98 -4.36
CA LEU A 17 11.55 -0.21 -4.75
C LEU A 17 10.97 -1.49 -4.13
N LEU A 18 10.62 -1.44 -2.85
CA LEU A 18 9.94 -2.55 -2.16
C LEU A 18 8.63 -2.91 -2.87
N SER A 19 7.82 -1.91 -3.26
CA SER A 19 6.57 -2.14 -3.98
C SER A 19 6.79 -2.78 -5.36
N ALA A 20 7.85 -2.38 -6.07
CA ALA A 20 8.25 -3.02 -7.33
C ALA A 20 8.63 -4.49 -7.13
N VAL A 21 9.31 -4.84 -6.02
CA VAL A 21 9.60 -6.23 -5.66
C VAL A 21 8.31 -6.99 -5.32
N VAL A 22 7.40 -6.39 -4.55
CA VAL A 22 6.11 -7.02 -4.20
C VAL A 22 5.23 -7.26 -5.43
N LEU A 23 5.37 -6.45 -6.49
CA LEU A 23 4.67 -6.65 -7.75
C LEU A 23 4.90 -8.04 -8.35
N TYR A 24 6.08 -8.64 -8.12
CA TYR A 24 6.34 -10.04 -8.48
C TYR A 24 5.31 -11.00 -7.89
N ARG A 25 4.93 -10.83 -6.61
CA ARG A 25 3.91 -11.66 -5.96
C ARG A 25 2.51 -11.44 -6.51
N VAL A 26 2.20 -10.23 -6.96
CA VAL A 26 0.92 -9.92 -7.62
C VAL A 26 0.80 -10.63 -8.96
N LEU A 27 1.89 -10.69 -9.73
CA LEU A 27 1.90 -11.29 -11.07
C LEU A 27 2.05 -12.81 -11.06
N VAL A 28 2.96 -13.33 -10.23
CA VAL A 28 3.38 -14.74 -10.22
C VAL A 28 2.75 -15.54 -9.06
N GLY A 29 1.96 -14.89 -8.20
CA GLY A 29 1.27 -15.56 -7.09
C GLY A 29 0.47 -16.79 -7.55
N PRO A 30 0.70 -17.99 -6.97
CA PRO A 30 0.07 -19.23 -7.42
C PRO A 30 -1.42 -19.28 -7.07
N THR A 31 -1.83 -18.66 -5.95
CA THR A 31 -3.24 -18.56 -5.56
C THR A 31 -3.77 -17.14 -5.77
N MET A 32 -5.10 -17.00 -5.85
CA MET A 32 -5.72 -15.67 -5.89
C MET A 32 -5.44 -14.89 -4.61
N GLN A 33 -5.37 -15.58 -3.48
CA GLN A 33 -5.09 -15.02 -2.16
C GLN A 33 -3.68 -14.42 -2.10
N ASP A 34 -2.67 -15.09 -2.66
CA ASP A 34 -1.30 -14.56 -2.73
C ASP A 34 -1.24 -13.23 -3.48
N ARG A 35 -1.98 -13.14 -4.59
CA ARG A 35 -2.03 -11.93 -5.43
C ARG A 35 -2.73 -10.79 -4.70
N VAL A 36 -3.84 -11.09 -4.02
CA VAL A 36 -4.61 -10.13 -3.22
C VAL A 36 -3.78 -9.57 -2.07
N ILE A 37 -3.05 -10.43 -1.34
CA ILE A 37 -2.12 -9.99 -0.28
C ILE A 37 -1.02 -9.09 -0.86
N GLY A 38 -0.48 -9.45 -2.02
CA GLY A 38 0.49 -8.61 -2.73
C GLY A 38 -0.06 -7.21 -3.07
N VAL A 39 -1.29 -7.13 -3.59
CA VAL A 39 -1.95 -5.85 -3.89
C VAL A 39 -2.17 -5.03 -2.61
N ASN A 40 -2.63 -5.65 -1.53
CA ASN A 40 -2.84 -4.97 -0.25
C ASN A 40 -1.53 -4.43 0.35
N ALA A 41 -0.43 -5.18 0.22
CA ALA A 41 0.89 -4.74 0.65
C ALA A 41 1.39 -3.53 -0.16
N ILE A 42 1.20 -3.53 -1.50
CA ILE A 42 1.50 -2.37 -2.34
C ILE A 42 0.67 -1.16 -1.91
N GLY A 43 -0.63 -1.34 -1.67
CA GLY A 43 -1.51 -0.27 -1.21
C GLY A 43 -1.05 0.33 0.14
N THR A 44 -0.56 -0.51 1.06
CA THR A 44 0.00 -0.05 2.34
C THR A 44 1.29 0.74 2.13
N ASN A 45 2.17 0.30 1.24
CA ASN A 45 3.39 1.04 0.91
C ASN A 45 3.07 2.41 0.29
N ILE A 46 2.03 2.52 -0.55
CA ILE A 46 1.59 3.81 -1.11
C ILE A 46 1.19 4.79 -0.01
N VAL A 47 0.47 4.33 1.03
CA VAL A 47 0.12 5.18 2.20
C VAL A 47 1.38 5.70 2.89
N VAL A 48 2.38 4.84 3.11
CA VAL A 48 3.66 5.23 3.71
C VAL A 48 4.40 6.24 2.83
N ILE A 49 4.46 5.99 1.52
CA ILE A 49 5.09 6.90 0.54
C ILE A 49 4.43 8.29 0.60
N LEU A 50 3.09 8.35 0.60
CA LEU A 50 2.35 9.62 0.68
C LEU A 50 2.64 10.37 1.98
N ALA A 51 2.70 9.67 3.11
CA ALA A 51 3.03 10.27 4.41
C ALA A 51 4.47 10.83 4.43
N LEU A 52 5.45 10.06 3.92
CA LEU A 52 6.85 10.48 3.87
C LEU A 52 7.06 11.67 2.93
N VAL A 53 6.47 11.63 1.74
CA VAL A 53 6.53 12.74 0.77
C VAL A 53 5.85 13.98 1.33
N GLY A 54 4.64 13.83 1.89
CA GLY A 54 3.91 14.94 2.51
C GLY A 54 4.70 15.63 3.62
N ALA A 55 5.36 14.86 4.48
CA ALA A 55 6.23 15.37 5.53
C ALA A 55 7.49 16.06 4.97
N ALA A 56 8.08 15.53 3.89
CA ALA A 56 9.28 16.10 3.28
C ALA A 56 9.02 17.40 2.51
N THR A 57 7.83 17.55 1.92
CA THR A 57 7.46 18.71 1.08
C THR A 57 6.56 19.71 1.80
N GLU A 58 6.29 19.51 3.09
CA GLU A 58 5.35 20.31 3.90
C GLU A 58 3.93 20.39 3.29
N LEU A 59 3.56 19.41 2.45
CA LEU A 59 2.26 19.34 1.79
C LEU A 59 1.28 18.58 2.67
N THR A 60 0.57 19.30 3.53
CA THR A 60 -0.41 18.73 4.48
C THR A 60 -1.49 17.92 3.79
N ALA A 61 -1.93 18.33 2.59
CA ALA A 61 -2.94 17.62 1.79
C ALA A 61 -2.53 16.18 1.41
N ALA A 62 -1.22 15.86 1.38
CA ALA A 62 -0.76 14.51 1.10
C ALA A 62 -1.17 13.51 2.21
N LEU A 63 -1.28 13.97 3.46
CA LEU A 63 -1.72 13.13 4.57
C LEU A 63 -3.22 12.81 4.49
N ASP A 64 -4.04 13.78 4.06
CA ASP A 64 -5.46 13.56 3.82
C ASP A 64 -5.67 12.48 2.74
N ILE A 65 -4.91 12.57 1.64
CA ILE A 65 -4.91 11.56 0.58
C ILE A 65 -4.44 10.21 1.13
N ALA A 66 -3.40 10.18 1.96
CA ALA A 66 -2.87 8.95 2.55
C ALA A 66 -3.92 8.24 3.42
N ILE A 67 -4.67 8.99 4.24
CA ILE A 67 -5.73 8.44 5.09
C ILE A 67 -6.87 7.88 4.24
N VAL A 68 -7.31 8.61 3.21
CA VAL A 68 -8.34 8.10 2.28
C VAL A 68 -7.85 6.83 1.60
N TYR A 69 -6.60 6.80 1.13
CA TYR A 69 -6.03 5.62 0.48
C TYR A 69 -5.91 4.42 1.44
N ALA A 70 -5.57 4.66 2.71
CA ALA A 70 -5.52 3.63 3.74
C ALA A 70 -6.90 2.98 3.97
N LEU A 71 -7.95 3.81 4.07
CA LEU A 71 -9.33 3.33 4.22
C LEU A 71 -9.79 2.54 3.00
N LEU A 72 -9.48 3.02 1.78
CA LEU A 72 -9.81 2.32 0.54
C LEU A 72 -9.06 0.98 0.42
N ASN A 73 -7.76 0.94 0.77
CA ASN A 73 -6.96 -0.28 0.72
C ASN A 73 -7.47 -1.34 1.71
N PHE A 74 -7.90 -0.91 2.90
CA PHE A 74 -8.53 -1.79 3.88
C PHE A 74 -9.91 -2.29 3.41
N LEU A 75 -10.73 -1.40 2.85
CA LEU A 75 -12.04 -1.75 2.29
C LEU A 75 -11.92 -2.80 1.18
N MET A 76 -10.93 -2.68 0.30
CA MET A 76 -10.68 -3.67 -0.76
C MET A 76 -10.40 -5.06 -0.18
N SER A 77 -9.59 -5.18 0.88
CA SER A 77 -9.32 -6.46 1.53
C SER A 77 -10.59 -7.07 2.15
N ILE A 78 -11.42 -6.26 2.81
CA ILE A 78 -12.71 -6.73 3.34
C ILE A 78 -13.61 -7.21 2.20
N ALA A 79 -13.74 -6.43 1.13
CA ALA A 79 -14.58 -6.78 -0.01
C ALA A 79 -14.14 -8.11 -0.61
N ILE A 80 -12.85 -8.28 -0.87
CA ILE A 80 -12.30 -9.52 -1.43
C ILE A 80 -12.51 -10.70 -0.48
N SER A 81 -12.30 -10.52 0.83
CA SER A 81 -12.57 -11.55 1.83
C SER A 81 -14.03 -11.98 1.78
N LYS A 82 -14.97 -11.04 1.71
CA LYS A 82 -16.40 -11.35 1.72
C LYS A 82 -16.83 -12.12 0.46
N PHE A 83 -16.39 -11.69 -0.72
CA PHE A 83 -16.68 -12.37 -1.99
C PHE A 83 -16.02 -13.76 -2.10
N THR A 84 -14.87 -13.95 -1.47
CA THR A 84 -14.20 -15.26 -1.45
C THR A 84 -14.95 -16.25 -0.55
N VAL A 85 -15.49 -15.79 0.59
CA VAL A 85 -16.20 -16.63 1.56
C VAL A 85 -17.64 -16.96 1.12
N GLU A 86 -18.36 -16.04 0.49
CA GLU A 86 -19.75 -16.26 0.05
C GLU A 86 -19.91 -17.30 -1.09
N ARG A 87 -18.82 -17.81 -1.68
CA ARG A 87 -18.84 -18.86 -2.72
C ARG A 87 -18.44 -20.26 -2.25
N GLY A 88 -18.14 -20.48 -0.98
CA GLY A 88 -17.95 -21.84 -0.48
C GLY A 88 -17.23 -21.90 0.86
N GLY A 89 -17.95 -22.39 1.87
CA GLY A 89 -17.38 -22.83 3.14
C GLY A 89 -17.25 -21.72 4.16
N VAL A 90 -18.26 -21.63 5.03
CA VAL A 90 -18.13 -21.08 6.38
C VAL A 90 -17.01 -21.86 7.10
N LEU A 91 -16.18 -21.12 7.85
CA LEU A 91 -15.23 -21.54 8.89
C LEU A 91 -15.11 -23.06 9.14
#